data_AF-A0A6A5SSC6-F1
#
_entry.id   AF-A0A6A5SSC6-F1
#
_cell.length_a   1.000
_cell.length_b   1.000
_cell.length_c   1.000
_cell.angle_alpha   90.00
_cell.angle_beta   90.00
_cell.angle_gamma   90.00
#
_symmetry.space_group_name_H-M   'P 1'
#
loop_
_entity.id
_entity.type
_entity.pdbx_description
1 polymer ?
#
loop_
_entity_poly.entity_id
_entity_poly.type
_entity_poly.pdbx_seq_one_letter_code
_entity_poly.pdbx_strand_id
1 'polypeptide(L)'
;MDGLKRARAIKAEIQNNISVLKPPDMKTSTRRNVEEDPENKIIKTLRQDQGMNWSDIANFLNQERRNRGEPATYTDAAVYSRFVRNAPRIATAKGEIGFDPKDYMHLRHPSQYTNTDGTGTISKAGKKRIKNYDNATELKVNMRKQIETDQHGDLEKAEKTEQLMVAVAKVERNFWLLVADEMERSTTKLYQPNELSSRYHAI
;
A
#
# COMPACT_ATOMS: atom_id res chain seq x y z
N MET A 1 37.84 11.57 27.43
CA MET A 1 38.10 11.03 26.08
C MET A 1 37.90 9.50 26.02
N ASP A 2 36.78 8.96 26.53
CA ASP A 2 36.62 7.48 26.60
C ASP A 2 35.17 6.97 26.42
N GLY A 3 34.28 7.80 25.86
CA GLY A 3 32.92 7.39 25.49
C GLY A 3 32.86 6.72 24.11
N LEU A 4 33.64 7.26 23.16
CA LEU A 4 33.70 6.75 21.78
C LEU A 4 34.33 5.36 21.68
N LYS A 5 35.31 5.05 22.54
CA LYS A 5 35.90 3.71 22.62
C LYS A 5 34.90 2.69 23.17
N ARG A 6 34.12 3.07 24.19
CA ARG A 6 33.03 2.24 24.74
C ARG A 6 31.93 1.98 23.73
N ALA A 7 31.49 3.00 22.97
CA ALA A 7 30.48 2.82 21.93
C ALA A 7 30.94 1.90 20.79
N ARG A 8 32.22 1.98 20.39
CA ARG A 8 32.80 1.09 19.38
C ARG A 8 32.94 -0.35 19.88
N ALA A 9 33.30 -0.53 21.15
CA ALA A 9 33.36 -1.85 21.78
C ALA A 9 31.98 -2.51 21.85
N ILE A 10 30.94 -1.75 22.26
CA ILE A 10 29.56 -2.23 22.31
C ILE A 10 29.04 -2.60 20.91
N LYS A 11 29.36 -1.81 19.87
CA LYS A 11 29.00 -2.11 18.48
C LYS A 11 29.63 -3.42 17.98
N ALA A 12 30.89 -3.67 18.33
CA ALA A 12 31.60 -4.89 17.95
C ALA A 12 31.08 -6.13 18.71
N GLU A 13 30.71 -5.96 19.98
CA GLU A 13 30.13 -7.01 20.82
C GLU A 13 28.72 -7.42 20.33
N ILE A 14 27.92 -6.46 19.87
CA ILE A 14 26.62 -6.68 19.24
C ILE A 14 26.76 -7.39 17.88
N GLN A 15 27.78 -7.11 17.08
CA GLN A 15 27.96 -7.81 15.80
C GLN A 15 28.36 -9.29 15.94
N ASN A 16 29.08 -9.64 17.02
CA ASN A 16 29.63 -10.99 17.18
C ASN A 16 28.72 -11.97 17.95
N ASN A 17 27.79 -11.49 18.80
CA ASN A 17 26.93 -12.34 19.63
C ASN A 17 25.55 -12.68 19.02
N ILE A 18 25.23 -12.17 17.82
CA ILE A 18 23.87 -12.23 17.31
C ILE A 18 23.68 -13.36 16.28
N SER A 19 23.39 -14.56 16.80
CA SER A 19 22.66 -15.62 16.07
C SER A 19 21.24 -15.19 15.64
N VAL A 20 20.77 -14.02 16.10
CA VAL A 20 19.50 -13.33 15.76
C VAL A 20 19.59 -12.49 14.46
N LEU A 21 20.74 -12.44 13.77
CA LEU A 21 20.94 -11.75 12.48
C LEU A 21 20.57 -12.65 11.28
N LYS A 22 20.24 -13.91 11.53
CA LYS A 22 19.37 -14.62 10.59
C LYS A 22 17.97 -14.07 10.84
N PRO A 23 17.34 -13.36 9.88
CA PRO A 23 15.94 -13.00 10.05
C PRO A 23 15.18 -14.29 10.37
N PRO A 24 14.30 -14.31 11.39
CA PRO A 24 13.36 -15.42 11.50
C PRO A 24 12.61 -15.48 10.17
N ASP A 25 12.34 -16.68 9.67
CA ASP A 25 11.49 -16.90 8.50
C ASP A 25 10.14 -16.24 8.80
N MET A 26 10.03 -14.95 8.50
CA MET A 26 8.78 -14.24 8.56
C MET A 26 7.99 -14.84 7.43
N LYS A 27 7.09 -15.76 7.78
CA LYS A 27 5.96 -16.11 6.94
C LYS A 27 5.19 -14.82 6.73
N THR A 28 5.60 -14.03 5.72
CA THR A 28 4.77 -13.00 5.13
C THR A 28 3.47 -13.70 4.84
N SER A 29 2.39 -13.28 5.50
CA SER A 29 1.05 -13.67 5.10
C SER A 29 0.95 -13.26 3.65
N THR A 30 1.15 -14.22 2.75
CA THR A 30 0.92 -14.09 1.34
C THR A 30 -0.56 -13.74 1.26
N ARG A 31 -0.85 -12.45 1.07
CA ARG A 31 -2.20 -12.03 0.73
C ARG A 31 -2.57 -12.87 -0.48
N ARG A 32 -3.51 -13.81 -0.31
CA ARG A 32 -3.95 -14.67 -1.42
C ARG A 32 -4.33 -13.75 -2.57
N ASN A 33 -3.77 -14.03 -3.74
CA ASN A 33 -4.11 -13.29 -4.95
C ASN A 33 -5.62 -13.42 -5.14
N VAL A 34 -6.31 -12.28 -5.15
CA VAL A 34 -7.78 -12.24 -5.20
C VAL A 34 -8.32 -12.83 -6.52
N GLU A 35 -7.46 -12.84 -7.54
CA GLU A 35 -7.68 -13.43 -8.86
C GLU A 35 -7.64 -14.98 -8.85
N GLU A 36 -7.00 -15.60 -7.85
CA GLU A 36 -6.87 -17.06 -7.72
C GLU A 36 -7.98 -17.68 -6.88
N ASP A 37 -8.77 -16.88 -6.16
CA ASP A 37 -9.85 -17.35 -5.32
C ASP A 37 -10.97 -18.00 -6.17
N PRO A 38 -11.24 -19.30 -6.00
CA PRO A 38 -12.21 -20.02 -6.82
C PRO A 38 -13.61 -19.45 -6.69
N GLU A 39 -13.99 -18.95 -5.51
CA GLU A 39 -15.32 -18.40 -5.28
C GLU A 39 -15.53 -17.10 -6.06
N ASN A 40 -14.48 -16.27 -6.25
CA ASN A 40 -14.57 -15.06 -7.07
C ASN A 40 -14.70 -15.38 -8.57
N LYS A 41 -14.06 -16.45 -9.05
CA LYS A 41 -14.21 -16.91 -10.44
C LYS A 41 -15.62 -17.43 -10.70
N ILE A 42 -16.17 -18.22 -9.77
CA ILE A 42 -17.53 -18.75 -9.84
C ILE A 42 -18.54 -17.59 -9.88
N ILE A 43 -18.41 -16.60 -8.99
CA ILE A 43 -19.29 -15.43 -8.98
C ILE A 43 -19.26 -14.70 -10.33
N LYS A 44 -18.08 -14.55 -10.94
CA LYS A 44 -17.94 -13.92 -12.27
C LYS A 44 -18.67 -14.72 -13.35
N THR A 45 -18.41 -16.02 -13.44
CA THR A 45 -19.01 -16.94 -14.43
C THR A 45 -20.53 -17.03 -14.28
N LEU A 46 -21.05 -17.25 -13.07
CA LEU A 46 -22.50 -17.34 -12.84
C LEU A 46 -23.22 -16.05 -13.21
N ARG A 47 -22.56 -14.90 -13.01
CA ARG A 47 -23.16 -13.61 -13.36
C ARG A 47 -23.09 -13.30 -14.85
N GLN A 48 -21.93 -13.46 -15.48
CA GLN A 48 -21.72 -13.03 -16.87
C GLN A 48 -22.18 -14.08 -17.88
N ASP A 49 -21.88 -15.36 -17.64
CA ASP A 49 -22.13 -16.42 -18.61
C ASP A 49 -23.55 -16.99 -18.44
N GLN A 50 -24.04 -17.06 -17.19
CA GLN A 50 -25.35 -17.65 -16.87
C GLN A 50 -26.44 -16.62 -16.52
N GLY A 51 -26.08 -15.34 -16.34
CA GLY A 51 -27.05 -14.27 -16.08
C GLY A 51 -27.81 -14.39 -14.75
N MET A 52 -27.31 -15.17 -13.79
CA MET A 52 -28.02 -15.42 -12.52
C MET A 52 -28.15 -14.17 -11.65
N ASN A 53 -29.21 -14.11 -10.85
CA ASN A 53 -29.41 -13.04 -9.87
C ASN A 53 -28.48 -13.20 -8.66
N TRP A 54 -28.20 -12.09 -7.97
CA TRP A 54 -27.28 -12.09 -6.82
C TRP A 54 -27.73 -13.00 -5.68
N SER A 55 -29.05 -13.08 -5.45
CA SER A 55 -29.68 -13.99 -4.50
C SER A 55 -29.41 -15.45 -4.84
N ASP A 56 -29.52 -15.80 -6.12
CA ASP A 56 -29.38 -17.17 -6.59
C ASP A 56 -27.91 -17.60 -6.53
N ILE A 57 -26.99 -16.69 -6.86
CA ILE A 57 -25.55 -16.90 -6.71
C ILE A 57 -25.17 -17.07 -5.23
N ALA A 58 -25.74 -16.26 -4.33
CA ALA A 58 -25.48 -16.39 -2.89
C ALA A 58 -25.98 -17.74 -2.35
N ASN A 59 -27.17 -18.17 -2.78
CA ASN A 59 -27.73 -19.46 -2.42
C ASN A 59 -26.86 -20.62 -2.93
N PHE A 60 -26.41 -20.55 -4.18
CA PHE A 60 -25.51 -21.54 -4.78
C PHE A 60 -24.19 -21.67 -4.00
N LEU A 61 -23.51 -20.55 -3.73
CA LEU A 61 -22.24 -20.55 -2.99
C LEU A 61 -22.41 -21.04 -1.55
N ASN A 62 -23.50 -20.67 -0.89
CA ASN A 62 -23.81 -21.15 0.46
C ASN A 62 -24.12 -22.65 0.47
N GLN A 63 -24.74 -23.18 -0.57
CA GLN A 63 -24.99 -24.62 -0.70
C GLN A 63 -23.68 -25.38 -0.91
N GLU A 64 -22.78 -24.90 -1.79
CA GLU A 64 -21.44 -25.47 -1.93
C GLU A 64 -20.65 -25.44 -0.63
N ARG A 65 -20.74 -24.34 0.13
CA ARG A 65 -20.09 -24.24 1.44
C ARG A 65 -20.67 -25.21 2.47
N ARG A 66 -21.99 -25.36 2.52
CA ARG A 66 -22.64 -26.35 3.38
C ARG A 66 -22.20 -27.77 3.03
N ASN A 67 -22.07 -28.09 1.74
CA ASN A 67 -21.57 -29.39 1.29
C ASN A 67 -20.09 -29.62 1.72
N ARG A 68 -19.30 -28.55 1.81
CA ARG A 68 -17.93 -28.56 2.34
C ARG A 68 -17.83 -28.52 3.88
N GLY A 69 -18.95 -28.37 4.60
CA GLY A 69 -18.96 -28.18 6.05
C GLY A 69 -18.55 -26.78 6.52
N GLU A 70 -18.53 -25.79 5.62
CA GLU A 70 -18.19 -24.40 5.92
C GLU A 70 -19.44 -23.56 6.25
N PRO A 71 -19.30 -22.46 7.01
CA PRO A 71 -20.42 -21.58 7.31
C PRO A 71 -20.93 -20.85 6.07
N ALA A 72 -22.25 -20.82 5.91
CA ALA A 72 -22.97 -20.08 4.87
C ALA A 72 -22.95 -18.57 5.15
N THR A 73 -21.82 -17.91 4.87
CA THR A 73 -21.62 -16.48 5.16
C THR A 73 -22.01 -15.56 4.00
N TYR A 74 -22.37 -16.08 2.83
CA TYR A 74 -22.63 -15.25 1.67
C TYR A 74 -24.02 -14.63 1.74
N THR A 75 -24.08 -13.32 1.61
CA THR A 75 -25.30 -12.53 1.41
C THR A 75 -25.27 -11.90 0.02
N ASP A 76 -26.42 -11.52 -0.51
CA ASP A 76 -26.56 -10.87 -1.82
C ASP A 76 -25.61 -9.66 -1.95
N ALA A 77 -25.56 -8.85 -0.88
CA ALA A 77 -24.67 -7.69 -0.80
C ALA A 77 -23.19 -8.08 -0.79
N ALA A 78 -22.82 -9.18 -0.15
CA ALA A 78 -21.45 -9.69 -0.12
C ALA A 78 -21.01 -10.21 -1.50
N VAL A 79 -21.89 -10.94 -2.20
CA VAL A 79 -21.65 -11.44 -3.56
C VAL A 79 -21.50 -10.28 -4.55
N TYR A 80 -22.42 -9.32 -4.52
CA TYR A 80 -22.34 -8.11 -5.35
C TYR A 80 -21.05 -7.33 -5.10
N SER A 81 -20.71 -7.09 -3.82
CA SER A 81 -19.48 -6.36 -3.45
C SER A 81 -18.21 -7.05 -3.95
N ARG A 82 -18.17 -8.40 -3.89
CA ARG A 82 -17.04 -9.18 -4.41
C ARG A 82 -16.96 -9.14 -5.92
N PHE A 83 -18.09 -9.28 -6.62
CA PHE A 83 -18.14 -9.18 -8.08
C PHE A 83 -17.58 -7.83 -8.54
N VAL A 84 -18.10 -6.70 -8.02
CA VAL A 84 -17.67 -5.35 -8.44
C VAL A 84 -16.18 -5.10 -8.19
N ARG A 85 -15.61 -5.60 -7.08
CA ARG A 85 -14.20 -5.39 -6.75
C ARG A 85 -13.24 -6.32 -7.50
N ASN A 86 -13.66 -7.57 -7.71
CA ASN A 86 -12.75 -8.65 -8.12
C ASN A 86 -12.93 -9.04 -9.59
N ALA A 87 -14.14 -8.95 -10.15
CA ALA A 87 -14.38 -9.22 -11.57
C ALA A 87 -13.52 -8.37 -12.52
N PRO A 88 -13.27 -7.06 -12.26
CA PRO A 88 -12.36 -6.27 -13.09
C PRO A 88 -10.95 -6.84 -13.10
N ARG A 89 -10.44 -7.19 -11.92
CA ARG A 89 -9.10 -7.73 -11.75
C ARG A 89 -8.95 -9.09 -12.43
N ILE A 90 -9.98 -9.93 -12.32
CA ILE A 90 -10.05 -11.24 -13.00
C ILE A 90 -10.13 -11.05 -14.53
N ALA A 91 -10.87 -10.06 -15.02
CA ALA A 91 -10.96 -9.74 -16.44
C ALA A 91 -9.61 -9.24 -16.99
N THR A 92 -8.95 -8.30 -16.30
CA THR A 92 -7.61 -7.83 -16.66
C THR A 92 -6.58 -8.96 -16.65
N ALA A 93 -6.58 -9.81 -15.62
CA ALA A 93 -5.67 -10.96 -15.54
C ALA A 93 -5.90 -11.99 -16.65
N LYS A 94 -7.15 -12.14 -17.12
CA LYS A 94 -7.50 -13.00 -18.27
C LYS A 94 -7.29 -12.34 -19.64
N GLY A 95 -6.94 -11.05 -19.69
CA GLY A 95 -6.80 -10.31 -20.94
C GLY A 95 -8.13 -9.98 -21.64
N GLU A 96 -9.25 -10.00 -20.92
CA GLU A 96 -10.56 -9.63 -21.46
C GLU A 96 -10.61 -8.10 -21.67
N ILE A 97 -10.53 -7.66 -22.93
CA ILE A 97 -10.62 -6.25 -23.32
C ILE A 97 -12.11 -5.84 -23.35
N GLY A 98 -12.50 -4.85 -22.52
CA GLY A 98 -13.84 -4.26 -22.54
C GLY A 98 -14.71 -4.51 -21.31
N PHE A 99 -14.20 -5.13 -20.25
CA PHE A 99 -14.93 -5.20 -18.97
C PHE A 99 -14.86 -3.85 -18.24
N ASP A 100 -15.92 -3.02 -18.33
CA ASP A 100 -16.03 -1.81 -17.51
C ASP A 100 -16.76 -2.13 -16.20
N PRO A 101 -16.10 -2.00 -15.03
CA PRO A 101 -16.74 -2.21 -13.74
C PRO A 101 -17.95 -1.30 -13.51
N LYS A 102 -17.98 -0.13 -14.17
CA LYS A 102 -19.04 0.88 -14.05
C LYS A 102 -20.39 0.37 -14.51
N ASP A 103 -20.44 -0.52 -15.50
CA ASP A 103 -21.68 -1.09 -16.04
C ASP A 103 -22.45 -1.91 -15.00
N TYR A 104 -21.76 -2.36 -13.96
CA TYR A 104 -22.32 -3.16 -12.88
C TYR A 104 -22.51 -2.35 -11.59
N MET A 105 -22.10 -1.08 -11.54
CA MET A 105 -22.21 -0.19 -10.37
C MET A 105 -23.50 0.66 -10.38
N HIS A 106 -24.66 0.00 -10.28
CA HIS A 106 -25.99 0.64 -10.37
C HIS A 106 -26.42 1.42 -9.11
N LEU A 107 -25.54 1.63 -8.12
CA LEU A 107 -25.88 2.23 -6.82
C LEU A 107 -24.94 3.38 -6.39
N ARG A 108 -24.10 3.92 -7.28
CA ARG A 108 -23.19 5.02 -6.91
C ARG A 108 -23.54 6.33 -7.59
N HIS A 109 -23.65 7.39 -6.79
CA HIS A 109 -23.78 8.75 -7.30
C HIS A 109 -22.63 9.07 -8.26
N PRO A 110 -22.88 9.80 -9.37
CA PRO A 110 -21.88 10.16 -10.39
C PRO A 110 -20.62 10.86 -9.88
N SER A 111 -20.57 11.28 -8.61
CA SER A 111 -19.40 11.88 -7.97
C SER A 111 -18.48 10.88 -7.25
N GLN A 112 -18.72 9.56 -7.36
CA GLN A 112 -17.99 8.52 -6.61
C GLN A 112 -17.13 7.60 -7.51
N TYR A 113 -16.85 8.00 -8.75
CA TYR A 113 -15.99 7.24 -9.65
C TYR A 113 -14.54 7.18 -9.13
N THR A 114 -13.96 5.98 -9.14
CA THR A 114 -12.54 5.70 -8.97
C THR A 114 -11.88 5.71 -10.36
N ASN A 115 -10.65 6.22 -10.49
CA ASN A 115 -9.86 6.06 -11.72
C ASN A 115 -9.37 4.60 -11.87
N THR A 116 -8.92 4.28 -13.09
CA THR A 116 -8.58 2.96 -13.65
C THR A 116 -7.63 2.08 -12.81
N ASP A 117 -6.92 2.65 -11.84
CA ASP A 117 -5.98 1.93 -10.96
C ASP A 117 -6.58 1.50 -9.60
N GLY A 118 -7.91 1.48 -9.48
CA GLY A 118 -8.60 0.83 -8.34
C GLY A 118 -8.35 1.45 -6.96
N THR A 119 -7.78 2.66 -6.88
CA THR A 119 -7.60 3.41 -5.63
C THR A 119 -8.21 4.79 -5.76
N GLY A 120 -9.45 4.94 -5.30
CA GLY A 120 -10.11 6.24 -5.44
C GLY A 120 -11.49 6.36 -4.81
N THR A 121 -11.64 6.08 -3.51
CA THR A 121 -12.47 7.03 -2.76
C THR A 121 -11.61 8.30 -2.68
N ILE A 122 -12.00 9.37 -3.38
CA ILE A 122 -11.58 10.71 -2.97
C ILE A 122 -12.19 10.86 -1.58
N SER A 123 -11.43 10.49 -0.56
CA SER A 123 -11.84 10.71 0.81
C SER A 123 -12.05 12.22 0.93
N LYS A 124 -13.30 12.62 1.20
CA LYS A 124 -13.57 13.98 1.67
C LYS A 124 -12.86 14.29 3.00
N ALA A 125 -12.09 13.35 3.54
CA ALA A 125 -11.19 13.51 4.68
C ALA A 125 -10.01 14.46 4.41
N GLY A 126 -9.77 14.89 3.15
CA GLY A 126 -8.75 15.89 2.82
C GLY A 126 -9.25 17.33 2.67
N LYS A 127 -10.56 17.56 2.48
CA LYS A 127 -11.11 18.92 2.32
C LYS A 127 -11.44 19.51 3.70
N LYS A 128 -10.42 19.95 4.43
CA LYS A 128 -10.62 20.99 5.44
C LYS A 128 -11.16 22.21 4.69
N ARG A 129 -12.48 22.42 4.72
CA ARG A 129 -13.07 23.68 4.24
C ARG A 129 -12.53 24.76 5.16
N ILE A 130 -11.67 25.64 4.63
CA ILE A 130 -11.25 26.87 5.29
C ILE A 130 -12.55 27.60 5.65
N LYS A 131 -12.92 27.62 6.94
CA LYS A 131 -14.16 28.26 7.39
C LYS A 131 -14.07 29.78 7.32
N ASN A 132 -12.85 30.33 7.44
CA ASN A 132 -12.56 31.77 7.37
C ASN A 132 -11.39 32.00 6.40
N TYR A 133 -11.68 32.59 5.23
CA TYR A 133 -10.65 32.92 4.22
C TYR A 133 -9.67 33.99 4.70
N ASP A 134 -10.10 34.85 5.64
CA ASP A 134 -9.30 35.97 6.16
C ASP A 134 -8.33 35.56 7.28
N ASN A 135 -8.48 34.37 7.87
CA ASN A 135 -7.57 33.91 8.93
C ASN A 135 -7.33 32.39 8.85
N ALA A 136 -6.54 32.00 7.85
CA ALA A 136 -6.17 30.62 7.55
C ALA A 136 -5.12 30.02 8.53
N THR A 137 -5.33 30.17 9.84
CA THR A 137 -4.49 29.55 10.87
C THR A 137 -4.46 28.02 10.77
N GLU A 138 -5.54 27.41 10.28
CA GLU A 138 -5.64 25.96 10.10
C GLU A 138 -4.71 25.40 9.01
N LEU A 139 -4.30 26.21 8.04
CA LEU A 139 -3.31 25.85 7.01
C LEU A 139 -1.88 25.91 7.55
N LYS A 140 -1.59 26.82 8.49
CA LYS A 140 -0.25 27.02 9.07
C LYS A 140 0.28 25.80 9.82
N VAL A 141 -0.60 24.92 10.31
CA VAL A 141 -0.22 23.69 11.02
C VAL A 141 0.27 22.61 10.06
N ASN A 142 -0.24 22.59 8.82
CA ASN A 142 0.12 21.59 7.82
C ASN A 142 1.25 22.02 6.89
N MET A 143 1.67 23.28 6.96
CA MET A 143 2.81 23.78 6.20
C MET A 143 4.12 23.36 6.88
N ARG A 144 5.08 22.87 6.09
CA ARG A 144 6.44 22.62 6.57
C ARG A 144 7.02 23.94 7.05
N LYS A 145 7.35 24.04 8.33
CA LYS A 145 8.01 25.21 8.90
C LYS A 145 9.51 24.97 8.94
N GLN A 146 10.26 25.92 8.42
CA GLN A 146 11.69 25.96 8.66
C GLN A 146 11.91 26.28 10.14
N ILE A 147 12.82 25.57 10.78
CA ILE A 147 13.18 25.80 12.19
C ILE A 147 14.05 27.08 12.22
N GLU A 148 13.78 27.95 13.19
CA GLU A 148 14.56 29.18 13.41
C GLU A 148 15.96 28.83 13.93
N THR A 149 16.96 29.66 13.61
CA THR A 149 18.37 29.37 13.89
C THR A 149 18.67 29.13 15.36
N ASP A 150 17.91 29.76 16.24
CA ASP A 150 18.10 29.71 17.69
C ASP A 150 17.63 28.37 18.30
N GLN A 151 16.87 27.57 17.54
CA GLN A 151 16.37 26.25 17.95
C GLN A 151 17.26 25.10 17.45
N HIS A 152 18.35 25.38 16.74
CA HIS A 152 19.27 24.33 16.28
C HIS A 152 19.98 23.58 17.42
N GLY A 153 20.11 24.19 18.60
CA GLY A 153 20.67 23.51 19.78
C GLY A 153 19.88 22.26 20.21
N ASP A 154 18.60 22.15 19.82
CA ASP A 154 17.81 20.95 20.08
C ASP A 154 18.35 19.69 19.37
N LEU A 155 19.11 19.84 18.27
CA LEU A 155 19.74 18.72 17.57
C LEU A 155 20.83 18.04 18.41
N GLU A 156 21.47 18.76 19.32
CA GLU A 156 22.53 18.23 20.19
C GLU A 156 22.00 17.36 21.33
N LYS A 157 20.68 17.39 21.58
CA LYS A 157 20.03 16.51 22.56
C LYS A 157 20.11 15.06 22.10
N ALA A 158 20.33 14.14 23.05
CA ALA A 158 20.51 12.72 22.77
C ALA A 158 19.32 12.12 21.98
N GLU A 159 18.09 12.43 22.38
CA GLU A 159 16.86 11.95 21.72
C GLU A 159 16.75 12.40 20.26
N LYS A 160 17.16 13.64 19.95
CA LYS A 160 17.12 14.19 18.60
C LYS A 160 18.24 13.64 17.73
N THR A 161 19.41 13.41 18.33
CA THR A 161 20.51 12.67 17.69
C THR A 161 20.08 11.26 17.32
N GLU A 162 19.38 10.53 18.20
CA GLU A 162 18.85 9.20 17.90
C GLU A 162 17.82 9.23 16.76
N GLN A 163 16.89 10.19 16.78
CA GLN A 163 15.92 10.38 15.69
C GLN A 163 16.60 10.68 14.36
N LEU A 164 17.66 11.50 14.38
CA LEU A 164 18.48 11.77 13.20
C LEU A 164 19.13 10.49 12.67
N MET A 165 19.72 9.65 13.53
CA MET A 165 20.33 8.39 13.12
C MET A 165 19.31 7.42 12.49
N VAL A 166 18.09 7.35 13.05
CA VAL A 166 16.99 6.56 12.46
C VAL A 166 16.58 7.12 11.10
N ALA A 167 16.50 8.44 10.97
CA ALA A 167 16.15 9.11 9.72
C ALA A 167 17.22 8.86 8.64
N VAL A 168 18.51 8.99 8.98
CA VAL A 168 19.64 8.71 8.09
C VAL A 168 19.61 7.25 7.65
N ALA A 169 19.47 6.28 8.57
CA ALA A 169 19.39 4.86 8.22
C ALA A 169 18.22 4.55 7.26
N LYS A 170 17.09 5.25 7.43
CA LYS A 170 15.94 5.12 6.52
C LYS A 170 16.21 5.71 5.14
N VAL A 171 16.92 6.84 5.07
CA VAL A 171 17.32 7.44 3.80
C VAL A 171 18.34 6.55 3.09
N GLU A 172 19.34 6.02 3.79
CA GLU A 172 20.33 5.09 3.23
C GLU A 172 19.67 3.85 2.63
N ARG A 173 18.73 3.22 3.36
CA ARG A 173 17.98 2.05 2.86
C ARG A 173 17.21 2.35 1.58
N ASN A 174 16.71 3.57 1.43
CA ASN A 174 15.89 3.99 0.29
C ASN A 174 16.66 4.83 -0.73
N PHE A 175 17.97 4.98 -0.57
CA PHE A 175 18.77 5.90 -1.38
C PHE A 175 18.63 5.57 -2.87
N TRP A 176 18.82 4.31 -3.23
CA TRP A 176 18.71 3.86 -4.61
C TRP A 176 17.28 3.87 -5.17
N LEU A 177 16.26 3.81 -4.30
CA LEU A 177 14.87 4.02 -4.71
C LEU A 177 14.65 5.49 -5.11
N LEU A 178 15.17 6.44 -4.32
CA LEU A 178 15.09 7.86 -4.66
C LEU A 178 15.87 8.19 -5.95
N VAL A 179 17.03 7.56 -6.15
CA VAL A 179 17.79 7.68 -7.39
C VAL A 179 17.02 7.10 -8.58
N ALA A 180 16.33 5.97 -8.39
CA ALA A 180 15.47 5.39 -9.43
C ALA A 180 14.31 6.31 -9.81
N ASP A 181 13.61 6.89 -8.83
CA ASP A 181 12.54 7.86 -9.07
C ASP A 181 13.05 9.11 -9.83
N GLU A 182 14.24 9.61 -9.50
CA GLU A 182 14.81 10.77 -10.18
C GLU A 182 15.31 10.44 -11.60
N MET A 183 15.83 9.22 -11.79
CA MET A 183 16.14 8.69 -13.12
C MET A 183 14.88 8.52 -13.97
N GLU A 184 13.76 8.08 -13.39
CA GLU A 184 12.48 7.99 -14.09
C GLU A 184 11.97 9.36 -14.51
N ARG A 185 12.03 10.37 -13.62
CA ARG A 185 11.62 11.74 -13.96
C ARG A 185 12.42 12.35 -15.09
N SER A 186 13.73 12.09 -15.12
CA SER A 186 14.63 12.66 -16.13
C SER A 186 14.59 11.90 -17.46
N THR A 187 14.39 10.58 -17.43
CA THR A 187 14.48 9.72 -18.63
C THR A 187 13.15 9.14 -19.10
N THR A 188 12.07 9.31 -18.35
CA THR A 188 10.74 8.67 -18.51
C THR A 188 10.77 7.13 -18.45
N LYS A 189 11.89 6.53 -18.04
CA LYS A 189 12.08 5.08 -17.97
C LYS A 189 12.34 4.66 -16.52
N LEU A 190 11.62 3.63 -16.08
CA LEU A 190 11.80 3.05 -14.76
C LEU A 190 12.97 2.06 -14.76
N TYR A 191 14.00 2.35 -13.95
CA TYR A 191 15.16 1.48 -13.76
C TYR A 191 15.11 0.81 -12.39
N GLN A 192 15.58 -0.43 -12.30
CA GLN A 192 15.64 -1.11 -11.00
C GLN A 192 16.73 -0.49 -10.11
N PRO A 193 16.45 -0.18 -8.82
CA PRO A 193 17.41 0.43 -7.90
C PRO A 193 18.73 -0.34 -7.78
N ASN A 194 18.67 -1.68 -7.81
CA ASN A 194 19.85 -2.54 -7.70
C ASN A 194 20.76 -2.41 -8.93
N GLU A 195 20.18 -2.26 -10.13
CA GLU A 195 20.94 -2.10 -11.37
C GLU A 195 21.61 -0.74 -11.43
N LEU A 196 20.93 0.32 -10.97
CA LEU A 196 21.50 1.65 -10.84
C LEU A 196 22.65 1.67 -9.85
N SER A 197 22.50 1.01 -8.71
CA SER A 197 23.56 0.84 -7.70
C SER A 197 24.76 0.11 -8.27
N SER A 198 24.55 -1.05 -8.90
CA SER A 198 25.62 -1.83 -9.52
C SER A 198 26.31 -1.06 -10.64
N ARG A 199 25.56 -0.32 -11.48
CA ARG A 199 26.13 0.50 -12.54
C ARG A 199 26.97 1.65 -11.99
N TYR A 200 26.49 2.34 -10.96
CA TYR A 200 27.20 3.43 -10.32
C TYR A 200 28.52 2.95 -9.68
N HIS A 201 28.50 1.80 -9.00
CA HIS A 201 29.71 1.22 -8.40
C HIS A 201 30.67 0.56 -9.40
N ALA A 202 30.23 0.31 -10.63
CA ALA A 202 31.05 -0.25 -11.70
C ALA A 202 31.73 0.84 -12.57
N ILE A 203 31.36 2.11 -12.39
CA ILE A 203 32.03 3.28 -13.00
C ILE A 203 33.16 3.73 -12.06
#